data_AF-A0A8H5NGR9-F1
#
_entry.id   AF-A0A8H5NGR9-F1
#
_cell.length_a   1.000
_cell.length_b   1.000
_cell.length_c   1.000
_cell.angle_alpha   90.00
_cell.angle_beta   90.00
_cell.angle_gamma   90.00
#
_symmetry.space_group_name_H-M   'P 1'
#
loop_
_entity.id
_entity.type
_entity.pdbx_description
1 polymer ?
#
loop_
_entity_poly.entity_id
_entity_poly.type
_entity_poly.pdbx_seq_one_letter_code
_entity_poly.pdbx_strand_id
1 'polypeptide(L)'
;MFTLQALQLASMCTLVYGHGYLSKPMSRTGLNAEAGPDTCPECTILEPVTAWPDLDAAKVGRSGPCGYNARVSVDYNRPGANWGKEPIATYKPGQVVDVQWCVDNNGDHGGMYAYRICQDQDIVDKFLDPNYIPTEAEKQAAEDCFEEGLLPCTDVNGQECGYSPDCSTDQPCHRNDWFTCKSFDGNSDGKGCRGVDNAPINSCYTSIAGGYTVSGKIKIPDYVSNHTLLSFKWNAFQTPQVYLTCADITISA
;
A
#
# COMPACT_ATOMS: atom_id res chain seq x y z
N MET A 1 -45.98 -0.67 36.66
CA MET A 1 -46.36 -0.53 35.24
C MET A 1 -46.08 0.92 34.87
N PHE A 2 -45.16 1.31 33.99
CA PHE A 2 -44.48 0.63 32.89
C PHE A 2 -43.07 1.23 32.71
N THR A 3 -42.08 0.34 32.64
CA THR A 3 -40.84 0.34 31.82
C THR A 3 -39.99 1.61 31.65
N LEU A 4 -38.74 1.50 32.15
CA LEU A 4 -37.54 2.04 31.50
C LEU A 4 -37.52 1.65 30.01
N GLN A 5 -37.25 2.60 29.12
CA GLN A 5 -36.60 2.30 27.85
C GLN A 5 -35.50 3.34 27.60
N ALA A 6 -34.27 2.92 27.88
CA ALA A 6 -33.08 3.48 27.28
C ALA A 6 -33.13 3.16 25.78
N LEU A 7 -33.02 4.19 24.93
CA LEU A 7 -32.69 3.98 23.53
C LEU A 7 -31.18 4.22 23.39
N GLN A 8 -30.42 3.14 23.54
CA GLN A 8 -29.00 3.08 23.24
C GLN A 8 -28.78 3.11 21.72
N LEU A 9 -27.63 3.68 21.36
CA LEU A 9 -27.05 3.91 20.05
C LEU A 9 -27.35 2.84 18.99
N ALA A 10 -27.80 3.30 17.83
CA ALA A 10 -27.54 2.64 16.55
C ALA A 10 -26.63 3.55 15.72
N SER A 11 -25.32 3.54 16.01
CA SER A 11 -24.30 3.96 15.05
C SER A 11 -23.59 2.71 14.54
N MET A 12 -24.24 2.05 13.58
CA MET A 12 -23.64 0.98 12.77
C MET A 12 -23.86 1.36 11.31
N CYS A 13 -22.89 2.08 10.74
CA CYS A 13 -22.57 2.11 9.31
C CYS A 13 -21.42 3.11 9.08
N THR A 14 -20.21 2.78 9.55
CA THR A 14 -18.99 3.37 8.99
C THR A 14 -18.43 2.38 7.97
N LEU A 15 -19.17 2.17 6.87
CA LEU A 15 -18.69 1.40 5.72
C LEU A 15 -18.18 2.38 4.66
N VAL A 16 -17.15 3.15 5.01
CA VAL A 16 -16.29 3.75 4.01
C VAL A 16 -14.90 3.22 4.28
N TYR A 17 -14.70 1.95 3.93
CA TYR A 17 -13.34 1.41 3.87
C TYR A 17 -12.62 2.15 2.74
N GLY A 18 -11.36 2.45 2.95
CA GLY A 18 -10.50 2.99 1.90
C GLY A 18 -10.11 1.85 1.02
N HIS A 19 -9.65 2.16 -0.17
CA HIS A 19 -9.53 1.13 -1.16
C HIS A 19 -8.45 1.52 -2.16
N GLY A 20 -7.35 0.78 -2.14
CA GLY A 20 -6.29 0.96 -3.12
C GLY A 20 -5.24 -0.14 -3.10
N TYR A 21 -4.45 -0.21 -4.18
CA TYR A 21 -3.40 -1.21 -4.34
C TYR A 21 -2.35 -0.75 -5.36
N LEU A 22 -1.13 -1.31 -5.31
CA LEU A 22 -0.05 -1.03 -6.25
C LEU A 22 -0.38 -1.56 -7.65
N SER A 23 -0.35 -0.68 -8.65
CA SER A 23 -0.71 -0.96 -10.06
C SER A 23 0.47 -0.90 -11.03
N LYS A 24 1.60 -0.27 -10.65
CA LYS A 24 2.84 -0.25 -11.44
C LYS A 24 4.08 -0.20 -10.53
N PRO A 25 5.03 -1.15 -10.64
CA PRO A 25 4.87 -2.46 -11.31
C PRO A 25 3.64 -3.20 -10.75
N MET A 26 2.96 -4.00 -11.59
CA MET A 26 1.71 -4.65 -11.17
C MET A 26 1.95 -5.57 -9.97
N SER A 27 1.20 -5.34 -8.89
CA SER A 27 1.33 -6.13 -7.66
C SER A 27 0.75 -7.53 -7.80
N ARG A 28 1.08 -8.41 -6.86
CA ARG A 28 0.46 -9.73 -6.68
C ARG A 28 -1.07 -9.63 -6.61
N THR A 29 -1.58 -8.63 -5.90
CA THR A 29 -3.00 -8.29 -5.82
C THR A 29 -3.58 -7.95 -7.18
N GLY A 30 -2.93 -7.06 -7.92
CA GLY A 30 -3.35 -6.68 -9.26
C GLY A 30 -3.33 -7.83 -10.27
N LEU A 31 -2.26 -8.64 -10.27
CA LEU A 31 -2.15 -9.84 -11.13
C LEU A 31 -3.27 -10.84 -10.87
N ASN A 32 -3.65 -11.03 -9.59
CA ASN A 32 -4.73 -11.94 -9.25
C ASN A 32 -6.12 -11.38 -9.59
N ALA A 33 -6.29 -10.05 -9.59
CA ALA A 33 -7.49 -9.41 -10.10
C ALA A 33 -7.59 -9.52 -11.63
N GLU A 34 -6.49 -9.28 -12.36
CA GLU A 34 -6.43 -9.46 -13.82
C GLU A 34 -6.75 -10.89 -14.25
N ALA A 35 -6.32 -11.87 -13.45
CA ALA A 35 -6.64 -13.28 -13.68
C ALA A 35 -8.11 -13.63 -13.34
N GLY A 36 -8.81 -12.80 -12.57
CA GLY A 36 -10.21 -12.95 -12.18
C GLY A 36 -10.52 -13.41 -10.74
N PRO A 37 -9.67 -14.18 -10.02
CA PRO A 37 -10.00 -14.62 -8.67
C PRO A 37 -10.11 -13.53 -7.62
N ASP A 38 -9.35 -12.42 -7.71
CA ASP A 38 -9.55 -11.28 -6.81
C ASP A 38 -10.65 -10.36 -7.34
N THR A 39 -11.80 -10.40 -6.68
CA THR A 39 -13.00 -9.63 -7.07
C THR A 39 -13.03 -8.21 -6.51
N CYS A 40 -12.09 -7.86 -5.64
CA CYS A 40 -11.91 -6.51 -5.10
C CYS A 40 -10.44 -6.33 -4.68
N PRO A 41 -9.51 -6.10 -5.63
CA PRO A 41 -8.09 -5.93 -5.31
C PRO A 41 -7.86 -4.82 -4.28
N GLU A 42 -8.63 -3.74 -4.39
CA GLU A 42 -8.57 -2.58 -3.50
C GLU A 42 -9.04 -2.87 -2.06
N CYS A 43 -9.66 -4.02 -1.80
CA CYS A 43 -10.08 -4.47 -0.46
C CYS A 43 -8.95 -5.15 0.36
N THR A 44 -7.71 -5.13 -0.13
CA THR A 44 -6.54 -5.70 0.58
C THR A 44 -6.11 -4.78 1.71
N ILE A 45 -6.69 -4.98 2.90
CA ILE A 45 -6.64 -4.03 4.01
C ILE A 45 -6.12 -4.64 5.32
N LEU A 46 -5.38 -3.83 6.09
CA LEU A 46 -5.02 -4.07 7.49
C LEU A 46 -5.84 -3.13 8.38
N GLU A 47 -6.72 -3.69 9.20
CA GLU A 47 -7.58 -2.94 10.12
C GLU A 47 -8.15 -3.82 11.26
N PRO A 48 -8.59 -3.22 12.38
CA PRO A 48 -8.33 -1.83 12.79
C PRO A 48 -6.89 -1.66 13.32
N VAL A 49 -6.20 -0.58 12.92
CA VAL A 49 -4.83 -0.28 13.38
C VAL A 49 -4.60 1.21 13.62
N THR A 50 -3.54 1.55 14.36
CA THR A 50 -3.09 2.96 14.45
C THR A 50 -2.29 3.29 13.20
N ALA A 51 -2.94 3.87 12.18
CA ALA A 51 -2.31 4.24 10.92
C ALA A 51 -1.67 5.65 10.93
N TRP A 52 -2.07 6.50 11.88
CA TRP A 52 -1.69 7.92 11.96
C TRP A 52 -1.62 8.39 13.42
N PRO A 53 -0.74 9.35 13.78
CA PRO A 53 0.30 9.98 12.96
C PRO A 53 1.60 9.17 12.86
N ASP A 54 1.77 8.13 13.67
CA ASP A 54 2.93 7.24 13.56
C ASP A 54 2.67 6.18 12.48
N LEU A 55 3.39 6.32 11.35
CA LEU A 55 3.14 5.54 10.14
C LEU A 55 3.62 4.08 10.25
N ASP A 56 4.50 3.81 11.22
CA ASP A 56 5.21 2.53 11.37
C ASP A 56 4.85 1.83 12.70
N ALA A 57 4.08 2.47 13.60
CA ALA A 57 3.69 1.87 14.88
C ALA A 57 2.80 0.62 14.79
N ALA A 58 2.02 0.47 13.73
CA ALA A 58 1.08 -0.63 13.57
C ALA A 58 1.79 -1.92 13.13
N LYS A 59 1.63 -2.99 13.93
CA LYS A 59 2.03 -4.34 13.50
C LYS A 59 1.21 -4.80 12.31
N VAL A 60 1.86 -5.47 11.36
CA VAL A 60 1.21 -5.90 10.10
C VAL A 60 0.42 -7.20 10.20
N GLY A 61 0.64 -7.98 11.27
CA GLY A 61 -0.09 -9.22 11.56
C GLY A 61 -0.21 -10.14 10.34
N ARG A 62 -1.42 -10.63 10.07
CA ARG A 62 -1.70 -11.50 8.93
C ARG A 62 -1.48 -10.81 7.58
N SER A 63 -1.68 -9.50 7.48
CA SER A 63 -1.53 -8.77 6.21
C SER A 63 -0.10 -8.86 5.70
N GLY A 64 0.89 -8.70 6.56
CA GLY A 64 2.30 -8.69 6.14
C GLY A 64 2.61 -7.64 5.06
N PRO A 65 3.84 -7.65 4.50
CA PRO A 65 4.25 -6.66 3.50
C PRO A 65 3.55 -6.80 2.14
N CYS A 66 2.90 -7.93 1.86
CA CYS A 66 2.21 -8.18 0.59
C CYS A 66 0.68 -8.09 0.66
N GLY A 67 0.11 -7.99 1.86
CA GLY A 67 -1.32 -7.90 2.07
C GLY A 67 -2.05 -9.23 2.23
N TYR A 68 -3.18 -9.17 2.93
CA TYR A 68 -4.18 -10.24 3.01
C TYR A 68 -5.53 -9.67 2.59
N ASN A 69 -6.17 -10.28 1.60
CA ASN A 69 -7.47 -9.84 1.13
C ASN A 69 -8.56 -10.75 1.72
N ALA A 70 -9.28 -10.23 2.72
CA ALA A 70 -10.35 -10.96 3.40
C ALA A 70 -11.55 -11.24 2.47
N ARG A 71 -11.81 -10.40 1.45
CA ARG A 71 -12.92 -10.57 0.51
C ARG A 71 -12.86 -11.92 -0.21
N VAL A 72 -11.65 -12.30 -0.62
CA VAL A 72 -11.38 -13.53 -1.38
C VAL A 72 -10.57 -14.55 -0.58
N SER A 73 -10.30 -14.25 0.69
CA SER A 73 -9.49 -15.08 1.59
C SER A 73 -8.10 -15.43 1.05
N VAL A 74 -7.45 -14.49 0.35
CA VAL A 74 -6.14 -14.69 -0.29
C VAL A 74 -5.04 -14.03 0.54
N ASP A 75 -3.97 -14.79 0.77
CA ASP A 75 -2.73 -14.30 1.38
C ASP A 75 -1.67 -14.09 0.29
N TYR A 76 -1.34 -12.83 0.01
CA TYR A 76 -0.40 -12.46 -1.05
C TYR A 76 1.07 -12.57 -0.61
N ASN A 77 1.34 -12.92 0.66
CA ASN A 77 2.69 -13.13 1.18
C ASN A 77 3.33 -14.44 0.72
N ARG A 78 2.59 -15.28 -0.01
CA ARG A 78 3.07 -16.51 -0.65
C ARG A 78 2.73 -16.48 -2.15
N PRO A 79 3.58 -17.03 -3.04
CA PRO A 79 3.22 -17.18 -4.45
C PRO A 79 1.95 -18.01 -4.63
N GLY A 80 1.08 -17.54 -5.53
CA GLY A 80 -0.20 -18.18 -5.82
C GLY A 80 -0.26 -18.77 -7.22
N ALA A 81 -1.46 -19.07 -7.68
CA ALA A 81 -1.67 -19.58 -9.03
C ALA A 81 -1.26 -18.55 -10.11
N ASN A 82 -1.47 -17.26 -9.85
CA ASN A 82 -1.36 -16.18 -10.84
C ASN A 82 -0.27 -15.14 -10.53
N TRP A 83 0.45 -15.28 -9.42
CA TRP A 83 1.40 -14.28 -8.93
C TRP A 83 2.58 -14.91 -8.19
N GLY A 84 3.66 -14.16 -7.99
CA GLY A 84 4.78 -14.55 -7.14
C GLY A 84 5.73 -15.61 -7.70
N LYS A 85 5.45 -16.14 -8.90
CA LYS A 85 6.27 -17.21 -9.51
C LYS A 85 7.52 -16.68 -10.19
N GLU A 86 7.40 -15.51 -10.79
CA GLU A 86 8.47 -14.86 -11.55
C GLU A 86 8.36 -13.34 -11.35
N PRO A 87 9.49 -12.62 -11.43
CA PRO A 87 9.51 -11.17 -11.50
C PRO A 87 8.69 -10.63 -12.69
N ILE A 88 7.98 -9.52 -12.47
CA ILE A 88 7.17 -8.86 -13.52
C ILE A 88 7.80 -7.57 -14.05
N ALA A 89 8.90 -7.12 -13.44
CA ALA A 89 9.72 -6.02 -13.92
C ALA A 89 11.19 -6.26 -13.60
N THR A 90 12.07 -5.74 -14.46
CA THR A 90 13.53 -5.77 -14.27
C THR A 90 14.07 -4.36 -14.26
N TYR A 91 14.88 -4.05 -13.25
CA TYR A 91 15.52 -2.76 -13.07
C TYR A 91 17.02 -2.89 -12.88
N LYS A 92 17.72 -1.76 -12.98
CA LYS A 92 19.14 -1.65 -12.66
C LYS A 92 19.35 -1.03 -11.27
N PRO A 93 20.45 -1.39 -10.58
CA PRO A 93 20.89 -0.65 -9.39
C PRO A 93 20.94 0.87 -9.66
N GLY A 94 20.38 1.66 -8.74
CA GLY A 94 20.35 3.12 -8.83
C GLY A 94 19.37 3.71 -9.86
N GLN A 95 18.63 2.88 -10.61
CA GLN A 95 17.69 3.34 -11.64
C GLN A 95 16.53 4.12 -11.02
N VAL A 96 16.19 5.28 -11.60
CA VAL A 96 14.93 5.97 -11.29
C VAL A 96 13.81 5.37 -12.14
N VAL A 97 12.72 4.94 -11.50
CA VAL A 97 11.61 4.25 -12.16
C VAL A 97 10.27 4.87 -11.78
N ASP A 98 9.28 4.74 -12.67
CA ASP A 98 7.90 5.12 -12.37
C ASP A 98 7.22 4.05 -11.53
N VAL A 99 6.53 4.50 -10.48
CA VAL A 99 5.61 3.69 -9.69
C VAL A 99 4.23 4.31 -9.68
N GLN A 100 3.21 3.46 -9.53
CA GLN A 100 1.83 3.89 -9.50
C GLN A 100 1.02 2.96 -8.60
N TRP A 101 0.09 3.54 -7.86
CA TRP A 101 -0.97 2.81 -7.20
C TRP A 101 -2.34 3.33 -7.66
N CYS A 102 -3.37 2.53 -7.43
CA CYS A 102 -4.74 2.85 -7.80
C CYS A 102 -5.58 3.09 -6.56
N VAL A 103 -6.27 4.23 -6.50
CA VAL A 103 -7.22 4.57 -5.42
C VAL A 103 -8.65 4.52 -5.95
N ASP A 104 -9.55 3.83 -5.25
CA ASP A 104 -10.97 3.77 -5.62
C ASP A 104 -11.66 5.12 -5.37
N ASN A 105 -12.58 5.50 -6.26
CA ASN A 105 -13.32 6.75 -6.15
C ASN A 105 -14.07 6.92 -4.82
N ASN A 106 -14.55 5.84 -4.21
CA ASN A 106 -15.29 5.88 -2.94
C ASN A 106 -14.40 5.62 -1.73
N GLY A 107 -13.11 5.34 -1.92
CA GLY A 107 -12.18 4.95 -0.86
C GLY A 107 -10.92 5.80 -0.82
N ASP A 108 -10.99 7.08 -1.21
CA ASP A 108 -9.87 8.02 -1.13
C ASP A 108 -9.79 8.69 0.25
N HIS A 109 -8.86 8.19 1.07
CA HIS A 109 -8.72 8.55 2.49
C HIS A 109 -7.62 9.56 2.80
N GLY A 110 -6.97 10.12 1.78
CA GLY A 110 -5.78 10.96 1.96
C GLY A 110 -4.65 10.21 2.68
N GLY A 111 -3.82 10.94 3.42
CA GLY A 111 -2.70 10.36 4.18
C GLY A 111 -1.41 10.24 3.38
N MET A 112 -0.59 9.24 3.71
CA MET A 112 0.79 9.11 3.22
C MET A 112 1.10 7.69 2.77
N TYR A 113 1.94 7.55 1.75
CA TYR A 113 2.29 6.27 1.17
C TYR A 113 3.79 6.17 0.85
N ALA A 114 4.28 4.93 0.77
CA ALA A 114 5.68 4.62 0.56
C ALA A 114 5.88 3.35 -0.25
N TYR A 115 7.09 3.22 -0.81
CA TYR A 115 7.57 2.06 -1.53
C TYR A 115 8.89 1.60 -0.92
N ARG A 116 9.09 0.29 -0.85
CA ARG A 116 10.11 -0.30 0.01
C ARG A 116 10.68 -1.57 -0.61
N ILE A 117 11.97 -1.80 -0.43
CA ILE A 117 12.65 -3.04 -0.84
C ILE A 117 13.49 -3.55 0.33
N CYS A 118 13.12 -4.69 0.89
CA CYS A 118 13.95 -5.41 1.85
C CYS A 118 15.19 -5.96 1.13
N GLN A 119 16.38 -5.62 1.64
CA GLN A 119 17.67 -6.00 1.05
C GLN A 119 18.29 -7.25 1.72
N ASP A 120 17.52 -7.93 2.57
CA ASP A 120 17.86 -9.24 3.12
C ASP A 120 17.10 -10.33 2.35
N GLN A 121 17.82 -11.06 1.50
CA GLN A 121 17.23 -12.08 0.64
C GLN A 121 16.72 -13.29 1.43
N ASP A 122 17.34 -13.65 2.56
CA ASP A 122 16.90 -14.80 3.38
C ASP A 122 15.54 -14.53 4.06
N ILE A 123 15.23 -13.26 4.32
CA ILE A 123 13.90 -12.81 4.72
C ILE A 123 12.93 -12.90 3.55
N VAL A 124 13.30 -12.31 2.39
CA VAL A 124 12.44 -12.25 1.20
C VAL A 124 12.12 -13.63 0.65
N ASP A 125 13.05 -14.58 0.64
CA ASP A 125 12.89 -15.93 0.09
C ASP A 125 11.71 -16.70 0.71
N LYS A 126 11.38 -16.43 1.98
CA LYS A 126 10.21 -17.01 2.64
C LYS A 126 8.88 -16.60 1.97
N PHE A 127 8.87 -15.47 1.28
CA PHE A 127 7.72 -14.92 0.55
C PHE A 127 7.73 -15.30 -0.94
N LEU A 128 8.76 -16.04 -1.37
CA LEU A 128 8.95 -16.54 -2.73
C LEU A 128 8.80 -18.07 -2.82
N ASP A 129 8.72 -18.78 -1.70
CA ASP A 129 8.48 -20.23 -1.71
C ASP A 129 6.97 -20.54 -1.85
N PRO A 130 6.52 -21.13 -2.97
CA PRO A 130 5.13 -21.51 -3.17
C PRO A 130 4.67 -22.64 -2.24
N ASN A 131 5.54 -23.26 -1.43
CA ASN A 131 5.20 -24.32 -0.48
C ASN A 131 5.24 -23.86 0.98
N TYR A 132 5.58 -22.59 1.23
CA TYR A 132 5.69 -22.03 2.57
C TYR A 132 4.74 -20.84 2.77
N ILE A 133 4.09 -20.77 3.92
CA ILE A 133 3.30 -19.59 4.32
C ILE A 133 4.06 -18.91 5.46
N PRO A 134 4.59 -17.68 5.25
CA PRO A 134 5.22 -16.93 6.31
C PRO A 134 4.31 -16.77 7.53
N THR A 135 4.87 -17.01 8.71
CA THR A 135 4.20 -16.76 9.99
C THR A 135 4.02 -15.26 10.22
N GLU A 136 3.14 -14.86 11.15
CA GLU A 136 2.98 -13.44 11.49
C GLU A 136 4.28 -12.81 12.03
N ALA A 137 5.12 -13.59 12.73
CA ALA A 137 6.41 -13.12 13.19
C ALA A 137 7.39 -12.87 12.04
N GLU A 138 7.41 -13.73 11.03
CA GLU A 138 8.23 -13.54 9.82
C GLU A 138 7.69 -12.41 8.94
N LYS A 139 6.37 -12.24 8.89
CA LYS A 139 5.72 -11.08 8.26
C LYS A 139 6.12 -9.77 8.92
N GLN A 140 6.17 -9.74 10.26
CA GLN A 140 6.64 -8.56 10.98
C GLN A 140 8.14 -8.34 10.75
N ALA A 141 8.97 -9.37 10.85
CA ALA A 141 10.40 -9.24 10.59
C ALA A 141 10.70 -8.77 9.15
N ALA A 142 9.88 -9.21 8.18
CA ALA A 142 9.97 -8.71 6.82
C ALA A 142 9.52 -7.25 6.71
N GLU A 143 8.40 -6.87 7.35
CA GLU A 143 7.98 -5.47 7.41
C GLU A 143 9.07 -4.58 7.99
N ASP A 144 9.71 -4.97 9.10
CA ASP A 144 10.82 -4.23 9.70
C ASP A 144 11.97 -4.05 8.69
N CYS A 145 12.32 -5.09 7.94
CA CYS A 145 13.31 -5.00 6.85
C CYS A 145 12.85 -4.09 5.69
N PHE A 146 11.55 -4.05 5.36
CA PHE A 146 11.01 -3.12 4.37
C PHE A 146 11.00 -1.68 4.88
N GLU A 147 10.79 -1.44 6.16
CA GLU A 147 10.88 -0.11 6.77
C GLU A 147 12.32 0.42 6.72
N GLU A 148 13.32 -0.43 7.00
CA GLU A 148 14.74 -0.11 6.77
C GLU A 148 15.05 0.12 5.28
N GLY A 149 14.37 -0.64 4.41
CA GLY A 149 14.46 -0.58 2.96
C GLY A 149 13.57 0.47 2.28
N LEU A 150 13.14 1.51 3.00
CA LEU A 150 12.36 2.61 2.46
C LEU A 150 13.06 3.25 1.25
N LEU A 151 12.30 3.56 0.21
CA LEU A 151 12.77 4.28 -0.98
C LEU A 151 12.28 5.73 -0.90
N PRO A 152 13.10 6.67 -0.39
CA PRO A 152 12.64 8.02 -0.11
C PRO A 152 12.20 8.76 -1.38
N CYS A 153 11.11 9.52 -1.29
CA CYS A 153 10.70 10.45 -2.35
C CYS A 153 11.88 11.38 -2.75
N THR A 154 12.65 11.82 -1.75
CA THR A 154 13.76 12.78 -1.88
C THR A 154 14.97 12.26 -2.64
N ASP A 155 15.06 10.95 -2.88
CA ASP A 155 16.18 10.35 -3.61
C ASP A 155 16.10 10.57 -5.13
N VAL A 156 14.96 11.05 -5.62
CA VAL A 156 14.76 11.38 -7.04
C VAL A 156 14.97 12.88 -7.27
N ASN A 157 16.07 13.21 -7.95
CA ASN A 157 16.41 14.58 -8.31
C ASN A 157 15.26 15.24 -9.11
N GLY A 158 14.79 16.39 -8.61
CA GLY A 158 13.73 17.19 -9.25
C GLY A 158 12.30 16.72 -8.95
N GLN A 159 12.11 15.67 -8.16
CA GLN A 159 10.80 15.30 -7.63
C GLN A 159 10.43 16.22 -6.44
N GLU A 160 9.19 16.70 -6.43
CA GLU A 160 8.68 17.49 -5.31
C GLU A 160 8.21 16.57 -4.17
N CYS A 161 8.85 16.67 -3.01
CA CYS A 161 8.55 15.86 -1.83
C CYS A 161 8.10 16.75 -0.68
N GLY A 162 6.79 17.03 -0.64
CA GLY A 162 6.16 17.85 0.38
C GLY A 162 5.84 17.08 1.66
N TYR A 163 5.53 17.83 2.71
CA TYR A 163 4.96 17.29 3.95
C TYR A 163 3.45 17.16 3.84
N SER A 164 2.86 16.21 4.56
CA SER A 164 1.40 16.07 4.57
C SER A 164 0.72 17.31 5.15
N PRO A 165 -0.28 17.87 4.46
CA PRO A 165 -1.08 18.98 4.98
C PRO A 165 -1.98 18.56 6.16
N ASP A 166 -2.15 17.26 6.36
CA ASP A 166 -2.94 16.67 7.44
C ASP A 166 -2.04 16.29 8.65
N CYS A 167 -0.77 16.72 8.64
CA CYS A 167 0.22 16.48 9.69
C CYS A 167 0.79 17.77 10.28
N SER A 168 0.84 17.86 11.62
CA SER A 168 1.51 18.96 12.33
C SER A 168 3.01 18.72 12.46
N THR A 169 3.81 19.79 12.57
CA THR A 169 5.29 19.74 12.55
C THR A 169 5.92 18.94 13.70
N ASP A 170 5.20 18.75 14.79
CA ASP A 170 5.61 18.01 15.99
C ASP A 170 5.19 16.54 15.97
N GLN A 171 4.49 16.09 14.93
CA GLN A 171 3.99 14.71 14.81
C GLN A 171 4.93 13.82 13.99
N PRO A 172 4.95 12.49 14.25
CA PRO A 172 5.80 11.54 13.51
C PRO A 172 5.54 11.49 11.99
N CYS A 173 4.34 11.83 11.53
CA CYS A 173 4.00 11.94 10.12
C CYS A 173 4.70 13.13 9.41
N HIS A 174 5.37 14.03 10.16
CA HIS A 174 6.01 15.21 9.59
C HIS A 174 7.37 14.85 8.98
N ARG A 175 7.31 14.06 7.91
CA ARG A 175 8.43 13.53 7.14
C ARG A 175 8.08 13.58 5.65
N ASN A 176 9.11 13.61 4.80
CA ASN A 176 8.95 13.71 3.34
C ASN A 176 9.82 12.70 2.57
N ASP A 177 10.40 11.73 3.27
CA ASP A 177 10.86 10.48 2.70
C ASP A 177 9.68 9.64 2.20
N TRP A 178 8.56 9.65 2.92
CA TRP A 178 7.26 9.19 2.43
C TRP A 178 6.64 10.18 1.45
N PHE A 179 5.81 9.68 0.54
CA PHE A 179 4.94 10.50 -0.30
C PHE A 179 3.69 10.90 0.49
N THR A 180 3.10 12.04 0.12
CA THR A 180 1.83 12.49 0.70
C THR A 180 0.77 12.69 -0.37
N CYS A 181 -0.46 12.31 -0.05
CA CYS A 181 -1.64 12.74 -0.78
C CYS A 181 -1.86 14.26 -0.59
N LYS A 182 -2.78 14.84 -1.38
CA LYS A 182 -3.29 16.20 -1.10
C LYS A 182 -4.17 16.17 0.14
N SER A 183 -4.47 17.34 0.70
CA SER A 183 -5.29 17.45 1.92
C SER A 183 -6.63 16.77 1.74
N PHE A 184 -7.03 16.04 2.77
CA PHE A 184 -8.32 15.36 2.79
C PHE A 184 -9.50 16.36 2.76
N ASP A 185 -9.41 17.44 3.54
CA ASP A 185 -10.45 18.47 3.69
C ASP A 185 -10.38 19.60 2.64
N GLY A 186 -9.55 19.46 1.60
CA GLY A 186 -9.35 20.49 0.58
C GLY A 186 -10.61 20.84 -0.23
N ASN A 187 -10.84 22.14 -0.46
CA ASN A 187 -12.03 22.70 -1.14
C ASN A 187 -11.87 22.91 -2.67
N SER A 188 -10.81 22.39 -3.31
CA SER A 188 -10.50 22.63 -4.73
C SER A 188 -10.30 21.34 -5.52
N ASP A 189 -10.25 21.47 -6.85
CA ASP A 189 -9.91 20.37 -7.79
C ASP A 189 -8.63 19.67 -7.33
N GLY A 190 -8.76 18.37 -7.00
CA GLY A 190 -7.70 17.57 -6.38
C GLY A 190 -7.75 17.60 -4.85
N LYS A 191 -8.60 16.73 -4.27
CA LYS A 191 -8.58 16.38 -2.84
C LYS A 191 -8.05 14.96 -2.66
N GLY A 192 -7.52 14.65 -1.48
CA GLY A 192 -7.01 13.31 -1.16
C GLY A 192 -5.93 12.84 -2.12
N CYS A 193 -5.85 11.54 -2.31
CA CYS A 193 -4.83 10.88 -3.11
C CYS A 193 -5.08 11.01 -4.62
N ARG A 194 -6.34 11.00 -5.07
CA ARG A 194 -6.65 11.19 -6.51
C ARG A 194 -6.18 12.55 -7.05
N GLY A 195 -6.05 13.54 -6.15
CA GLY A 195 -5.56 14.88 -6.48
C GLY A 195 -4.05 14.95 -6.78
N VAL A 196 -3.29 13.88 -6.57
CA VAL A 196 -1.87 13.81 -6.93
C VAL A 196 -1.70 13.86 -8.45
N ASP A 197 -2.37 12.96 -9.17
CA ASP A 197 -2.33 12.93 -10.64
C ASP A 197 -3.42 13.80 -11.28
N ASN A 198 -4.54 14.02 -10.57
CA ASN A 198 -5.77 14.59 -11.13
C ASN A 198 -6.23 13.84 -12.40
N ALA A 199 -6.05 12.51 -12.39
CA ALA A 199 -6.40 11.63 -13.50
C ALA A 199 -7.92 11.53 -13.70
N PRO A 200 -8.42 11.17 -14.90
CA PRO A 200 -9.83 10.86 -15.10
C PRO A 200 -10.22 9.58 -14.34
N ILE A 201 -11.50 9.46 -13.97
CA ILE A 201 -12.04 8.23 -13.36
C ILE A 201 -11.83 7.03 -14.30
N ASN A 202 -11.51 5.86 -13.74
CA ASN A 202 -11.13 4.64 -14.46
C ASN A 202 -9.78 4.72 -15.18
N SER A 203 -8.88 5.63 -14.78
CA SER A 203 -7.49 5.61 -15.26
C SER A 203 -6.73 4.36 -14.79
N CYS A 204 -7.22 3.69 -13.74
CA CYS A 204 -6.81 2.36 -13.32
C CYS A 204 -8.03 1.60 -12.77
N TYR A 205 -7.92 0.28 -12.64
CA TYR A 205 -9.02 -0.58 -12.23
C TYR A 205 -9.21 -0.57 -10.71
N THR A 206 -10.45 -0.39 -10.26
CA THR A 206 -10.97 -0.82 -8.96
C THR A 206 -12.36 -1.38 -9.18
N SER A 207 -12.79 -2.32 -8.35
CA SER A 207 -14.07 -3.02 -8.54
C SER A 207 -15.29 -2.21 -8.06
N ILE A 208 -15.10 -1.35 -7.05
CA ILE A 208 -16.22 -0.69 -6.34
C ILE A 208 -16.80 0.50 -7.10
N ALA A 209 -15.96 1.48 -7.48
CA ALA A 209 -16.45 2.74 -8.04
C ALA A 209 -15.58 3.34 -9.15
N GLY A 210 -14.61 2.57 -9.65
CA GLY A 210 -13.64 3.06 -10.63
C GLY A 210 -12.47 3.78 -9.97
N GLY A 211 -11.27 3.56 -10.52
CA GLY A 211 -10.03 3.97 -9.88
C GLY A 211 -9.40 5.21 -10.50
N TYR A 212 -8.59 5.90 -9.69
CA TYR A 212 -7.69 6.98 -10.09
C TYR A 212 -6.25 6.55 -9.88
N THR A 213 -5.38 6.90 -10.84
CA THR A 213 -3.95 6.66 -10.66
C THR A 213 -3.37 7.66 -9.67
N VAL A 214 -2.40 7.19 -8.91
CA VAL A 214 -1.54 8.02 -8.06
C VAL A 214 -0.10 7.62 -8.38
N SER A 215 0.62 8.53 -9.03
CA SER A 215 1.91 8.25 -9.65
C SER A 215 3.06 8.94 -8.91
N GLY A 216 4.24 8.33 -8.98
CA GLY A 216 5.48 8.89 -8.45
C GLY A 216 6.70 8.24 -9.10
N LYS A 217 7.88 8.68 -8.68
CA LYS A 217 9.14 8.05 -9.05
C LYS A 217 9.91 7.64 -7.80
N ILE A 218 10.57 6.51 -7.88
CA ILE A 218 11.48 6.01 -6.84
C ILE A 218 12.83 5.71 -7.46
N LYS A 219 13.88 5.75 -6.64
CA LYS A 219 15.21 5.28 -7.01
C LYS A 219 15.39 3.86 -6.49
N ILE A 220 15.69 2.93 -7.38
CA ILE A 220 16.01 1.54 -7.04
C ILE A 220 17.34 1.52 -6.27
N PRO A 221 17.46 0.76 -5.17
CA PRO A 221 18.69 0.72 -4.36
C PRO A 221 19.87 0.16 -5.15
N ASP A 222 21.08 0.44 -4.67
CA ASP A 222 22.31 -0.18 -5.19
C ASP A 222 22.45 -1.63 -4.68
N TYR A 223 21.45 -2.46 -4.99
CA TYR A 223 21.27 -3.86 -4.59
C TYR A 223 20.99 -4.73 -5.81
N VAL A 224 21.32 -6.02 -5.76
CA VAL A 224 21.09 -6.97 -6.86
C VAL A 224 20.36 -8.18 -6.33
N SER A 225 19.29 -8.57 -7.01
CA SER A 225 18.57 -9.81 -6.75
C SER A 225 17.86 -10.28 -8.02
N ASN A 226 17.95 -11.58 -8.31
CA ASN A 226 17.25 -12.18 -9.44
C ASN A 226 15.72 -12.14 -9.23
N HIS A 227 15.26 -12.22 -7.98
CA HIS A 227 13.85 -12.15 -7.60
C HIS A 227 13.75 -11.59 -6.18
N THR A 228 13.27 -10.35 -6.06
CA THR A 228 12.96 -9.69 -4.80
C THR A 228 11.58 -9.03 -4.89
N LEU A 229 11.20 -8.28 -3.84
CA LEU A 229 9.89 -7.67 -3.71
C LEU A 229 9.98 -6.16 -3.56
N LEU A 230 9.12 -5.45 -4.28
CA LEU A 230 8.78 -4.06 -4.04
C LEU A 230 7.46 -4.01 -3.26
N SER A 231 7.49 -3.58 -2.01
CA SER A 231 6.29 -3.46 -1.18
C SER A 231 5.79 -2.01 -1.12
N PHE A 232 4.50 -1.83 -1.39
CA PHE A 232 3.75 -0.60 -1.24
C PHE A 232 3.00 -0.60 0.10
N LYS A 233 3.06 0.52 0.81
CA LYS A 233 2.32 0.79 2.06
C LYS A 233 1.62 2.14 1.94
N TRP A 234 0.32 2.17 2.21
CA TRP A 234 -0.44 3.41 2.32
C TRP A 234 -1.16 3.45 3.67
N ASN A 235 -0.88 4.51 4.44
CA ASN A 235 -1.51 4.80 5.70
C ASN A 235 -2.59 5.86 5.48
N ALA A 236 -3.84 5.49 5.78
CA ALA A 236 -4.95 6.41 5.69
C ALA A 236 -4.88 7.48 6.80
N PHE A 237 -5.15 8.73 6.43
CA PHE A 237 -5.34 9.79 7.43
C PHE A 237 -6.74 9.71 8.05
N GLN A 238 -7.76 9.55 7.21
CA GLN A 238 -9.16 9.63 7.64
C GLN A 238 -9.59 8.46 8.54
N THR A 239 -8.98 7.28 8.38
CA THR A 239 -9.45 6.03 8.99
C THR A 239 -8.29 5.22 9.60
N PRO A 240 -8.57 4.32 10.56
CA PRO A 240 -7.56 3.46 11.20
C PRO A 240 -7.16 2.27 10.31
N GLN A 241 -6.69 2.55 9.08
CA GLN A 241 -6.51 1.59 8.00
C GLN A 241 -5.15 1.74 7.32
N VAL A 242 -4.55 0.61 6.96
CA VAL A 242 -3.32 0.53 6.16
C VAL A 242 -3.53 -0.43 4.97
N TYR A 243 -3.01 -0.06 3.81
CA TYR A 243 -3.07 -0.86 2.57
C TYR A 243 -1.69 -1.33 2.20
N LEU A 244 -1.53 -2.64 2.07
CA LEU A 244 -0.24 -3.29 1.82
C LEU A 244 -0.39 -4.21 0.62
N THR A 245 0.47 -4.00 -0.39
CA THR A 245 0.58 -4.90 -1.55
C THR A 245 2.03 -4.96 -2.00
N CYS A 246 2.45 -6.01 -2.68
CA CYS A 246 3.81 -6.12 -3.16
C CYS A 246 3.87 -6.62 -4.62
N ALA A 247 4.95 -6.27 -5.32
CA ALA A 247 5.25 -6.72 -6.68
C ALA A 247 6.59 -7.46 -6.73
N ASP A 248 6.65 -8.52 -7.52
CA ASP A 248 7.84 -9.32 -7.76
C ASP A 248 8.73 -8.64 -8.81
N ILE A 249 9.99 -8.36 -8.48
CA ILE A 249 10.91 -7.61 -9.35
C ILE A 249 12.30 -8.25 -9.39
N THR A 250 13.05 -7.96 -10.45
CA THR A 250 14.48 -8.25 -10.58
C THR A 250 15.26 -6.96 -10.51
N ILE A 251 16.41 -6.97 -9.84
CA ILE A 251 17.39 -5.89 -9.90
C ILE A 251 18.72 -6.50 -10.34
N SER A 252 19.19 -6.15 -11.53
CA SER A 252 20.38 -6.74 -12.16
C SER A 252 21.22 -5.69 -12.88
N ALA A 253 22.53 -5.94 -13.01
CA ALA A 253 23.49 -5.03 -13.67
C ALA A 253 23.21 -4.80 -15.17
#